data_AF-A0A101XUC5-F1
#
_entry.id   AF-A0A101XUC5-F1
#
_cell.length_a   1.000
_cell.length_b   1.000
_cell.length_c   1.000
_cell.angle_alpha   90.00
_cell.angle_beta   90.00
_cell.angle_gamma   90.00
#
_symmetry.space_group_name_H-M   'P 1'
#
loop_
_entity.id
_entity.type
_entity.pdbx_description
1 polymer ?
#
loop_
_entity_poly.entity_id
_entity_poly.type
_entity_poly.pdbx_seq_one_letter_code
_entity_poly.pdbx_strand_id
1 'polypeptide(L)'
;MGDNDEYLEYVMEKAREIGKEFVIDTGEGNEYLDNKRGWNIENLSGWLVENHEVSFVKAARSERDTDKFFASYVFAYWEFDLNEKLHIRFEYVRNYE
;
A
#
# COMPACT_ATOMS: atom_id res chain seq x y z
N MET A 1 8.93 13.41 -11.75
CA MET A 1 7.79 12.49 -11.94
C MET A 1 8.36 11.32 -12.72
N GLY A 2 8.67 10.20 -12.07
CA GLY A 2 9.37 9.10 -12.75
C GLY A 2 9.48 7.81 -11.95
N ASP A 3 9.71 7.87 -10.63
CA ASP A 3 10.08 6.64 -9.90
C ASP A 3 8.97 6.09 -8.98
N ASN A 4 7.97 6.89 -8.59
CA ASN A 4 6.89 6.42 -7.70
C ASN A 4 5.88 5.47 -8.38
N ASP A 5 5.84 5.44 -9.70
CA ASP A 5 4.80 4.73 -10.44
C ASP A 5 5.06 3.20 -10.45
N GLU A 6 6.31 2.76 -10.63
CA GLU A 6 6.65 1.33 -10.66
C GLU A 6 6.47 0.65 -9.29
N TYR A 7 6.82 1.35 -8.20
CA TYR A 7 6.64 0.83 -6.84
C TYR A 7 5.17 0.68 -6.46
N LEU A 8 4.37 1.70 -6.79
CA LEU A 8 2.93 1.64 -6.58
C LEU A 8 2.28 0.55 -7.44
N GLU A 9 2.69 0.42 -8.70
CA GLU A 9 2.21 -0.64 -9.60
C GLU A 9 2.48 -2.03 -9.02
N TYR A 10 3.67 -2.26 -8.47
CA TYR A 10 4.01 -3.53 -7.83
C TYR A 10 3.11 -3.82 -6.61
N VAL A 11 2.89 -2.82 -5.74
CA VAL A 11 1.99 -2.97 -4.58
C VAL A 11 0.56 -3.26 -5.04
N MET A 12 0.08 -2.58 -6.09
CA MET A 12 -1.23 -2.83 -6.69
C MET A 12 -1.34 -4.23 -7.30
N GLU A 13 -0.28 -4.72 -7.96
CA GLU A 13 -0.22 -6.09 -8.46
C GLU A 13 -0.33 -7.11 -7.32
N LYS A 14 0.42 -6.91 -6.23
CA LYS A 14 0.35 -7.77 -5.03
C LYS A 14 -1.00 -7.75 -4.34
N ALA A 15 -1.70 -6.62 -4.32
CA ALA A 15 -3.08 -6.56 -3.86
C ALA A 15 -4.02 -7.42 -4.74
N ARG A 16 -3.85 -7.37 -6.07
CA ARG A 16 -4.67 -8.15 -7.01
C ARG A 16 -4.43 -9.65 -6.89
N GLU A 17 -3.20 -10.08 -6.60
CA GLU A 17 -2.87 -11.49 -6.36
C GLU A 17 -3.70 -12.10 -5.21
N ILE A 18 -4.10 -11.29 -4.22
CA ILE A 18 -4.96 -11.70 -3.10
C ILE A 18 -6.44 -11.33 -3.30
N GLY A 19 -6.84 -10.92 -4.51
CA GLY A 19 -8.21 -10.59 -4.86
C GLY A 19 -8.69 -9.22 -4.35
N LYS A 20 -7.78 -8.31 -4.02
CA LYS A 20 -8.08 -6.95 -3.52
C LYS A 20 -7.54 -5.89 -4.48
N GLU A 21 -7.92 -4.64 -4.23
CA GLU A 21 -7.34 -3.45 -4.86
C GLU A 21 -6.71 -2.56 -3.80
N PHE A 22 -5.53 -2.03 -4.11
CA PHE A 22 -4.86 -1.05 -3.26
C PHE A 22 -5.15 0.36 -3.76
N VAL A 23 -5.72 1.20 -2.88
CA VAL A 23 -5.95 2.62 -3.12
C VAL A 23 -4.97 3.39 -2.25
N ILE A 24 -3.95 3.99 -2.87
CA ILE A 24 -2.94 4.78 -2.15
C ILE A 24 -3.57 6.01 -1.47
N ASP A 25 -3.16 6.26 -0.22
CA ASP A 25 -3.46 7.49 0.50
C ASP A 25 -2.28 8.46 0.36
N THR A 26 -1.11 8.06 0.88
CA THR A 26 0.16 8.79 0.84
C THR A 26 1.34 7.81 0.89
N GLY A 27 2.50 8.23 0.35
CA GLY A 27 3.78 7.60 0.72
C GLY A 27 4.15 8.07 2.13
N GLU A 28 4.48 7.15 3.04
CA GLU A 28 4.72 7.48 4.45
C GLU A 28 6.09 8.14 4.68
N GLY A 29 6.86 8.41 3.61
CA GLY A 29 8.18 9.05 3.71
C GLY A 29 9.21 8.23 4.49
N ASN A 30 8.89 6.97 4.81
CA ASN A 30 9.83 6.03 5.41
C ASN A 30 10.63 5.38 4.27
N GLU A 31 11.45 6.22 3.65
CA GLU A 31 12.38 5.86 2.58
C GLU A 31 13.66 5.30 3.19
N TYR A 32 14.10 4.14 2.73
CA TYR A 32 15.43 3.63 3.03
C TYR A 32 16.10 3.07 1.79
N LEU A 33 17.41 3.32 1.70
CA LEU A 33 18.25 2.71 0.68
C LEU A 33 18.63 1.30 1.12
N ASP A 34 18.16 0.28 0.40
CA ASP A 34 18.73 -1.06 0.48
C ASP A 34 20.14 -1.03 -0.15
N ASN A 35 21.16 -0.77 0.66
CA ASN A 35 22.56 -0.67 0.24
C ASN A 35 23.07 -1.94 -0.48
N LYS A 36 22.46 -3.10 -0.27
CA LYS A 36 22.86 -4.35 -0.93
C LYS A 36 22.40 -4.38 -2.39
N ARG A 37 21.26 -3.77 -2.69
CA ARG A 37 20.59 -3.83 -4.01
C ARG A 37 20.56 -2.49 -4.73
N GLY A 38 20.88 -1.40 -4.04
CA GLY A 38 20.79 -0.03 -4.55
C GLY A 38 19.36 0.46 -4.74
N TRP A 39 18.39 -0.12 -4.03
CA TRP A 39 16.97 0.22 -4.18
C TRP A 39 16.56 1.27 -3.15
N ASN A 40 15.85 2.31 -3.58
CA ASN A 40 15.21 3.24 -2.67
C ASN A 40 13.80 2.74 -2.36
N ILE A 41 13.58 2.24 -1.14
CA ILE A 41 12.35 1.58 -0.74
C ILE A 41 11.53 2.57 0.09
N GLU A 42 10.31 2.88 -0.35
CA GLU A 42 9.35 3.69 0.40
C GLU A 42 8.16 2.83 0.83
N ASN A 43 7.85 2.82 2.13
CA ASN A 43 6.61 2.21 2.61
C ASN A 43 5.39 3.05 2.19
N LEU A 44 4.34 2.38 1.72
CA LEU A 44 3.10 3.03 1.31
C LEU A 44 2.00 2.82 2.35
N SER A 45 1.09 3.77 2.46
CA SER A 45 -0.15 3.63 3.21
C SER A 45 -1.36 3.86 2.31
N GLY A 46 -2.47 3.20 2.64
CA GLY A 46 -3.67 3.26 1.82
C GLY A 46 -4.72 2.27 2.25
N TRP A 47 -5.70 2.04 1.39
CA TRP A 47 -6.80 1.12 1.64
C TRP A 47 -6.67 -0.13 0.78
N LEU A 48 -6.84 -1.30 1.41
CA LEU A 48 -6.91 -2.59 0.74
C LEU A 48 -8.36 -3.08 0.72
N VAL A 49 -9.04 -2.90 -0.40
CA VAL A 49 -10.50 -3.04 -0.52
C VAL A 49 -10.92 -3.97 -1.64
N GLU A 50 -12.21 -4.31 -1.70
CA GLU A 50 -12.75 -5.03 -2.85
C GLU A 50 -12.79 -4.13 -4.08
N ASN A 51 -12.74 -4.75 -5.28
CA ASN A 51 -12.74 -4.00 -6.54
C ASN A 51 -13.96 -3.06 -6.69
N HIS A 52 -15.14 -3.50 -6.22
CA HIS A 52 -16.36 -2.69 -6.27
C HIS A 52 -16.36 -1.50 -5.30
N GLU A 53 -15.46 -1.49 -4.31
CA GLU A 53 -15.35 -0.43 -3.29
C GLU A 53 -14.42 0.72 -3.71
N VAL A 54 -13.55 0.51 -4.71
CA VAL A 54 -12.50 1.45 -5.13
C VAL A 54 -13.04 2.86 -5.41
N SER A 55 -14.15 2.96 -6.13
CA SER A 55 -14.76 4.25 -6.47
C SER A 55 -15.25 4.99 -5.22
N PHE A 56 -15.81 4.27 -4.26
CA PHE A 56 -16.30 4.83 -3.01
C PHE A 56 -15.15 5.32 -2.12
N VAL A 57 -14.04 4.59 -2.05
CA VAL A 57 -12.83 5.02 -1.32
C VAL A 57 -12.25 6.30 -1.93
N LYS A 58 -12.12 6.36 -3.26
CA LYS A 58 -11.61 7.54 -3.96
C LYS A 58 -12.49 8.78 -3.74
N ALA A 59 -13.81 8.60 -3.73
CA ALA A 59 -14.75 9.68 -3.40
C ALA A 59 -14.61 10.13 -1.94
N ALA A 60 -14.60 9.18 -1.00
CA ALA A 60 -14.41 9.43 0.42
C ALA A 60 -13.12 10.20 0.74
N ARG A 61 -12.00 9.82 0.11
CA ARG A 61 -10.72 10.52 0.24
C ARG A 61 -10.80 11.97 -0.24
N SER A 62 -11.50 12.21 -1.35
CA SER A 62 -11.69 13.56 -1.90
C SER A 62 -12.54 14.45 -0.99
N GLU A 63 -13.49 13.84 -0.27
CA GLU A 63 -14.38 14.49 0.71
C GLU A 63 -13.80 14.54 2.13
N ARG A 64 -12.64 13.91 2.37
CA ARG A 64 -12.02 13.71 3.69
C ARG A 64 -12.92 12.95 4.68
N ASP A 65 -13.76 12.05 4.18
CA ASP A 65 -14.69 11.21 4.95
C ASP A 65 -14.34 9.72 4.80
N THR A 66 -13.14 9.35 5.28
CA THR A 66 -12.57 8.01 5.10
C THR A 66 -12.82 7.07 6.28
N ASP A 67 -13.51 7.54 7.33
CA ASP A 67 -13.78 6.78 8.57
C ASP A 67 -14.45 5.43 8.28
N LYS A 68 -15.39 5.40 7.33
CA LYS A 68 -16.09 4.17 6.91
C LYS A 68 -15.17 3.11 6.29
N PHE A 69 -13.98 3.50 5.85
CA PHE A 69 -12.97 2.60 5.27
C PHE A 69 -11.77 2.39 6.19
N PHE A 70 -11.77 2.93 7.41
CA PHE A 70 -10.64 2.80 8.32
C PHE A 70 -10.26 1.34 8.59
N ALA A 71 -11.25 0.45 8.71
CA ALA A 71 -11.03 -0.99 8.90
C ALA A 71 -10.24 -1.64 7.75
N SER A 72 -10.23 -1.02 6.57
CA SER A 72 -9.51 -1.48 5.39
C SER A 72 -8.18 -0.76 5.18
N TYR A 73 -7.81 0.17 6.08
CA TYR A 73 -6.55 0.91 5.99
C TYR A 73 -5.37 0.03 6.39
N VAL A 74 -4.32 0.05 5.57
CA VAL A 74 -3.12 -0.78 5.73
C VAL A 74 -1.85 0.03 5.50
N PHE A 75 -0.78 -0.43 6.13
CA PHE A 75 0.58 -0.16 5.71
C PHE A 75 1.07 -1.28 4.79
N ALA A 76 1.69 -0.93 3.67
CA ALA A 76 2.32 -1.85 2.73
C ALA A 76 3.84 -1.82 2.96
N TYR A 77 4.35 -2.88 3.58
CA TYR A 77 5.76 -3.06 3.88
C TYR A 77 6.44 -3.94 2.83
N TRP A 78 7.63 -3.53 2.41
CA TRP A 78 8.47 -4.31 1.51
C TRP A 78 9.27 -5.33 2.32
N GLU A 79 9.15 -6.61 1.96
CA GLU A 79 9.84 -7.70 2.63
C GLU A 79 10.50 -8.64 1.63
N PHE A 80 11.68 -9.15 1.99
CA PHE A 80 12.36 -10.19 1.24
C PHE A 80 12.20 -11.52 1.97
N ASP A 81 11.86 -12.58 1.24
CA ASP A 81 11.88 -13.92 1.79
C ASP A 81 13.31 -14.50 1.86
N LEU A 82 13.42 -15.73 2.37
CA LEU A 82 14.69 -16.45 2.49
C LEU A 82 15.36 -16.76 1.13
N ASN A 83 14.62 -16.67 0.02
CA ASN A 83 15.12 -16.86 -1.34
C ASN A 83 15.43 -15.51 -2.03
N GLU A 84 15.49 -14.41 -1.28
CA GLU A 84 15.68 -13.05 -1.78
C GLU A 84 14.58 -12.58 -2.74
N LYS A 85 13.41 -13.22 -2.74
CA LYS A 85 12.26 -12.75 -3.52
C LYS A 85 11.56 -11.63 -2.77
N LEU A 86 11.24 -10.56 -3.48
CA LEU A 86 10.51 -9.42 -2.95
C LEU A 86 9.01 -9.75 -2.82
N HIS A 87 8.41 -9.29 -1.73
CA HIS A 87 6.99 -9.39 -1.41
C HIS A 87 6.50 -8.11 -0.73
N ILE A 88 5.18 -7.93 -0.74
CA ILE A 88 4.52 -6.87 0.03
C ILE A 88 3.73 -7.53 1.17
N ARG A 89 3.96 -7.07 2.39
CA ARG A 89 3.14 -7.39 3.55
C ARG A 89 2.19 -6.23 3.83
N PHE A 90 0.90 -6.51 3.75
CA PHE A 90 -0.14 -5.57 4.15
C PHE A 90 -0.45 -5.75 5.64
N GLU A 91 -0.25 -4.70 6.43
CA GLU A 91 -0.57 -4.66 7.85
C GLU A 91 -1.73 -3.71 8.10
N TYR A 92 -2.87 -4.25 8.53
CA TYR A 92 -4.03 -3.45 8.89
C TYR A 92 -3.77 -2.60 10.12
N VAL A 93 -4.15 -1.32 10.03
CA VAL A 93 -4.13 -0.44 11.20
C VAL A 93 -5.18 -0.92 12.18
N ARG A 94 -4.71 -1.44 13.32
CA ARG A 94 -5.60 -1.84 14.40
C ARG A 94 -6.12 -0.59 15.09
N ASN A 95 -7.43 -0.47 15.21
CA ASN A 95 -8.04 0.42 16.18
C ASN A 95 -7.57 -0.02 17.58
N TYR A 96 -6.84 0.85 18.28
CA TYR A 96 -6.81 0.79 19.73
C TYR A 96 -8.18 1.30 20.19
N GLU A 97 -9.07 0.39 20.56
CA GLU A 97 -10.28 0.72 21.33
C GLU A 97 -9.91 1.26 22.71
#